data_AF-A0A9D6QKU5-F1
#
_entry.id   AF-A0A9D6QKU5-F1
#
_cell.length_a   1.000
_cell.length_b   1.000
_cell.length_c   1.000
_cell.angle_alpha   90.00
_cell.angle_beta   90.00
_cell.angle_gamma   90.00
#
_symmetry.space_group_name_H-M   'P 1'
#
loop_
_entity.id
_entity.type
_entity.pdbx_description
1 polymer ?
#
loop_
_entity_poly.entity_id
_entity_poly.type
_entity_poly.pdbx_seq_one_letter_code
_entity_poly.pdbx_strand_id
1 'polypeptide(L)'
;MKKIIYCLAIVGLSFGKGYSQKIDLDKETWTHSYVSIPKSKDLSSLKTYSITMFANTDNLNRIGLSSDKIEAAFKLDGFVYSAGMADILIEVTIENLRKISEEVRTQESTVYEGGKNVTKKIYIPATSYAIPSTIKITKALTKEVIVNSKIGGDQNPVVIGSGEFSTYDAASAQFKGSSDKRLESFKEKYFTMLTNELNGFKEKYDFTITKESDIFWHVDLKKSPEFAEFNEKLTAAKEIFANQKASDDVKSTREKLAPTMQYLRENADKQ
;
A
#
# COMPACT_ATOMS: atom_id res chain seq x y z
N MET A 1 -6.39 15.71 9.60
CA MET A 1 -7.29 15.71 10.76
C MET A 1 -6.83 14.66 11.79
N LYS A 2 -5.56 14.71 12.22
CA LYS A 2 -4.95 13.69 13.12
C LYS A 2 -5.22 13.93 14.61
N LYS A 3 -6.15 14.82 14.98
CA LYS A 3 -6.29 15.29 16.38
C LYS A 3 -7.72 15.39 16.93
N ILE A 4 -8.75 14.99 16.16
CA ILE A 4 -10.13 15.09 16.67
C ILE A 4 -10.57 13.80 17.41
N ILE A 5 -9.96 12.64 17.11
CA ILE A 5 -10.30 11.37 17.79
C ILE A 5 -9.62 11.27 19.17
N TYR A 6 -8.45 11.90 19.36
CA TYR A 6 -7.71 11.86 20.63
C TYR A 6 -8.39 12.60 21.81
N CYS A 7 -9.42 13.41 21.56
CA CYS A 7 -10.13 14.11 22.64
C CYS A 7 -11.26 13.28 23.29
N LEU A 8 -11.64 12.14 22.72
CA LEU A 8 -12.74 11.32 23.25
C LEU A 8 -12.33 10.34 24.37
N ALA A 9 -11.02 10.16 24.62
CA ALA A 9 -10.53 9.21 25.62
C ALA A 9 -9.95 9.84 26.90
N ILE A 10 -9.84 11.19 27.01
CA ILE A 10 -9.09 11.82 28.12
C ILE A 10 -9.86 12.96 28.85
N VAL A 11 -11.00 13.46 28.35
CA VAL A 11 -11.61 14.68 28.94
C VAL A 11 -12.57 14.43 30.13
N GLY A 12 -12.86 13.18 30.50
CA GLY A 12 -13.88 12.89 31.52
C GLY A 12 -13.39 12.50 32.93
N LEU A 13 -12.11 12.70 33.29
CA LEU A 13 -11.60 12.17 34.57
C LEU A 13 -10.76 13.15 35.37
N SER A 14 -11.19 14.41 35.45
CA SER A 14 -10.61 15.33 36.42
C SER A 14 -11.69 16.24 36.98
N PHE A 15 -11.87 16.14 38.30
CA PHE A 15 -12.51 17.10 39.22
C PHE A 15 -13.96 16.82 39.66
N GLY A 16 -14.07 15.94 40.65
CA GLY A 16 -15.12 15.98 41.67
C GLY A 16 -14.62 15.34 42.97
N LYS A 17 -14.54 16.08 44.08
CA LYS A 17 -14.32 15.48 45.41
C LYS A 17 -15.61 14.75 45.83
N GLY A 18 -15.79 13.53 45.35
CA GLY A 18 -16.87 12.63 45.73
C GLY A 18 -16.30 11.21 45.80
N TYR A 19 -16.81 10.42 46.73
CA TYR A 19 -16.45 9.02 47.02
C TYR A 19 -15.70 8.31 45.89
N SER A 20 -14.42 8.01 46.11
CA SER A 20 -13.60 7.15 45.24
C SER A 20 -14.14 5.72 45.27
N GLN A 21 -15.27 5.46 44.63
CA GLN A 21 -15.65 4.12 44.25
C GLN A 21 -14.64 3.66 43.19
N LYS A 22 -13.99 2.53 43.46
CA LYS A 22 -13.03 1.91 42.56
C LYS A 22 -13.83 1.37 41.36
N ILE A 23 -14.05 2.22 40.35
CA ILE A 23 -14.67 1.82 39.09
C ILE A 23 -13.70 0.83 38.42
N ASP A 24 -14.15 -0.41 38.26
CA ASP A 24 -13.39 -1.42 37.54
C ASP A 24 -13.67 -1.25 36.04
N LEU A 25 -12.60 -1.21 35.26
CA LEU A 25 -12.67 -0.96 33.82
C LEU A 25 -12.19 -2.21 33.08
N ASP A 26 -13.08 -2.76 32.27
CA ASP A 26 -12.76 -3.88 31.40
C ASP A 26 -12.21 -3.37 30.06
N LYS A 27 -11.07 -3.92 29.65
CA LYS A 27 -10.45 -3.63 28.36
C LYS A 27 -11.14 -4.44 27.26
N GLU A 28 -11.57 -3.75 26.22
CA GLU A 28 -12.05 -4.39 25.00
C GLU A 28 -11.33 -3.79 23.79
N THR A 29 -10.85 -4.64 22.88
CA THR A 29 -10.20 -4.19 21.64
C THR A 29 -11.24 -3.97 20.56
N TRP A 30 -11.15 -2.86 19.84
CA TRP A 30 -12.03 -2.52 18.74
C TRP A 30 -11.21 -2.18 17.50
N THR A 31 -11.52 -2.82 16.37
CA THR A 31 -10.84 -2.57 15.09
C THR A 31 -11.72 -1.75 14.17
N HIS A 32 -11.15 -0.70 13.60
CA HIS A 32 -11.85 0.24 12.74
C HIS A 32 -11.05 0.56 11.48
N SER A 33 -11.74 1.07 10.46
CA SER A 33 -11.12 1.46 9.19
C SER A 33 -11.43 2.91 8.88
N TYR A 34 -10.43 3.67 8.45
CA TYR A 34 -10.61 5.06 8.03
C TYR A 34 -9.79 5.37 6.77
N VAL A 35 -10.13 6.44 6.07
CA VAL A 35 -9.36 6.92 4.92
C VAL A 35 -8.30 7.91 5.42
N SER A 36 -7.03 7.54 5.27
CA SER A 36 -5.92 8.47 5.41
C SER A 36 -5.88 9.40 4.21
N ILE A 37 -5.77 10.69 4.51
CA ILE A 37 -5.56 11.71 3.49
C ILE A 37 -4.15 11.61 2.89
N PRO A 38 -3.97 11.97 1.62
CA PRO A 38 -2.67 12.01 0.97
C PRO A 38 -1.64 12.84 1.74
N LYS A 39 -0.36 12.46 1.66
CA LYS A 39 0.75 13.21 2.28
C LYS A 39 0.91 14.59 1.65
N SER A 40 0.65 14.71 0.34
CA SER A 40 0.63 15.98 -0.38
C SER A 40 -0.79 16.42 -0.72
N LYS A 41 -1.04 17.74 -0.66
CA LYS A 41 -2.30 18.36 -1.06
C LYS A 41 -2.32 18.83 -2.52
N ASP A 42 -1.22 18.67 -3.26
CA ASP A 42 -1.06 19.26 -4.60
C ASP A 42 -2.12 18.78 -5.61
N LEU A 43 -2.69 17.58 -5.39
CA LEU A 43 -3.73 16.98 -6.23
C LEU A 43 -5.12 16.99 -5.59
N SER A 44 -5.28 17.61 -4.41
CA SER A 44 -6.52 17.53 -3.63
C SER A 44 -7.74 18.19 -4.28
N SER A 45 -7.54 19.09 -5.24
CA SER A 45 -8.61 19.69 -6.04
C SER A 45 -9.04 18.83 -7.24
N LEU A 46 -8.24 17.83 -7.59
CA LEU A 46 -8.47 16.94 -8.73
C LEU A 46 -9.30 15.74 -8.26
N LYS A 47 -10.20 15.24 -9.11
CA LYS A 47 -11.15 14.19 -8.74
C LYS A 47 -11.07 12.98 -9.64
N THR A 48 -10.68 13.19 -10.89
CA THR A 48 -10.76 12.16 -11.92
C THR A 48 -9.39 11.80 -12.48
N TYR A 49 -9.23 10.55 -12.89
CA TYR A 49 -8.03 10.11 -13.58
C TYR A 49 -8.37 9.21 -14.77
N SER A 50 -7.49 9.20 -15.76
CA SER A 50 -7.54 8.28 -16.89
C SER A 50 -6.20 7.55 -17.04
N ILE A 51 -6.25 6.35 -17.61
CA ILE A 51 -5.06 5.56 -17.94
C ILE A 51 -5.06 5.36 -19.45
N THR A 52 -3.95 5.70 -20.08
CA THR A 52 -3.68 5.43 -21.50
C THR A 52 -2.45 4.55 -21.59
N MET A 53 -2.58 3.41 -22.26
CA MET A 53 -1.48 2.47 -22.43
C MET A 53 -1.02 2.44 -23.90
N PHE A 54 0.29 2.58 -24.09
CA PHE A 54 0.96 2.44 -25.37
C PHE A 54 1.85 1.21 -25.34
N ALA A 55 1.34 0.08 -25.84
CA ALA A 55 2.07 -1.18 -25.85
C ALA A 55 1.62 -2.05 -27.03
N ASN A 56 2.54 -2.87 -27.54
CA ASN A 56 2.22 -3.91 -28.50
C ASN A 56 1.58 -5.11 -27.77
N THR A 57 0.40 -5.56 -28.20
CA THR A 57 -0.36 -6.64 -27.54
C THR A 57 0.39 -7.97 -27.53
N ASP A 58 1.08 -8.34 -28.61
CA ASP A 58 1.88 -9.57 -28.67
C ASP A 58 3.03 -9.52 -27.67
N ASN A 59 3.65 -8.34 -27.53
CA ASN A 59 4.69 -8.12 -26.52
C ASN A 59 4.15 -8.26 -25.10
N LEU A 60 2.98 -7.66 -24.80
CA LEU A 60 2.32 -7.79 -23.49
C LEU A 60 2.05 -9.27 -23.14
N ASN A 61 1.51 -10.03 -24.10
CA ASN A 61 1.27 -11.46 -23.94
C ASN A 61 2.58 -12.23 -23.66
N ARG A 62 3.65 -11.92 -24.40
CA ARG A 62 4.97 -12.54 -24.21
C ARG A 62 5.54 -12.30 -22.81
N ILE A 63 5.23 -11.16 -22.19
CA ILE A 63 5.72 -10.77 -20.85
C ILE A 63 4.70 -11.04 -19.75
N GLY A 64 3.61 -11.76 -20.04
CA GLY A 64 2.59 -12.14 -19.05
C GLY A 64 1.84 -10.95 -18.46
N LEU A 65 1.69 -9.88 -19.24
CA LEU A 65 0.88 -8.71 -18.89
C LEU A 65 -0.36 -8.63 -19.78
N SER A 66 -1.43 -8.09 -19.21
CA SER A 66 -2.64 -7.70 -19.92
C SER A 66 -2.96 -6.24 -19.61
N SER A 67 -3.76 -5.59 -20.47
CA SER A 67 -4.27 -4.24 -20.20
C SER A 67 -4.93 -4.18 -18.83
N ASP A 68 -5.81 -5.13 -18.52
CA ASP A 68 -6.54 -5.20 -17.25
C ASP A 68 -5.61 -5.28 -16.03
N LYS A 69 -4.54 -6.08 -16.13
CA LYS A 69 -3.55 -6.23 -15.04
C LYS A 69 -2.80 -4.93 -14.80
N ILE A 70 -2.49 -4.19 -15.87
CA ILE A 70 -1.84 -2.88 -15.78
C ILE A 70 -2.85 -1.86 -15.25
N GLU A 71 -4.06 -1.77 -15.78
CA GLU A 71 -5.08 -0.84 -15.29
C GLU A 71 -5.39 -1.07 -13.80
N ALA A 72 -5.52 -2.32 -13.36
CA ALA A 72 -5.72 -2.66 -11.96
C ALA A 72 -4.53 -2.20 -11.08
N ALA A 73 -3.30 -2.40 -11.56
CA ALA A 73 -2.11 -1.93 -10.86
C ALA A 73 -2.02 -0.39 -10.81
N PHE A 74 -2.53 0.28 -11.84
CA PHE A 74 -2.45 1.73 -12.01
C PHE A 74 -3.65 2.51 -11.46
N LYS A 75 -4.63 1.81 -10.90
CA LYS A 75 -5.77 2.40 -10.19
C LYS A 75 -5.29 3.34 -9.07
N LEU A 76 -5.79 4.57 -9.06
CA LEU A 76 -5.56 5.53 -7.98
C LEU A 76 -6.73 5.51 -6.99
N ASP A 77 -6.42 5.27 -5.72
CA ASP A 77 -7.44 5.24 -4.68
C ASP A 77 -7.86 6.67 -4.26
N GLY A 78 -9.17 6.88 -4.12
CA GLY A 78 -9.78 8.17 -3.83
C GLY A 78 -10.00 9.09 -5.05
N PHE A 79 -9.65 8.61 -6.24
CA PHE A 79 -9.99 9.27 -7.51
C PHE A 79 -11.01 8.43 -8.30
N VAL A 80 -11.82 9.09 -9.12
CA VAL A 80 -12.81 8.45 -9.99
C VAL A 80 -12.18 8.19 -11.36
N TYR A 81 -12.20 6.95 -11.82
CA TYR A 81 -11.76 6.61 -13.16
C TYR A 81 -12.70 7.22 -14.21
N SER A 82 -12.15 7.88 -15.22
CA SER A 82 -12.86 8.45 -16.36
C SER A 82 -12.06 8.19 -17.62
N ALA A 83 -12.60 7.39 -18.54
CA ALA A 83 -11.94 7.08 -19.81
C ALA A 83 -11.85 8.28 -20.77
N GLY A 84 -12.61 9.36 -20.50
CA GLY A 84 -12.66 10.57 -21.32
C GLY A 84 -11.84 11.71 -20.73
N MET A 85 -12.50 12.84 -20.46
CA MET A 85 -11.86 13.96 -19.77
C MET A 85 -11.61 13.57 -18.31
N ALA A 86 -10.35 13.70 -17.90
CA ALA A 86 -9.90 13.47 -16.54
C ALA A 86 -8.94 14.58 -16.10
N ASP A 87 -8.86 14.81 -14.79
CA ASP A 87 -7.97 15.81 -14.20
C ASP A 87 -6.50 15.36 -14.19
N ILE A 88 -6.30 14.04 -14.05
CA ILE A 88 -5.00 13.37 -14.02
C ILE A 88 -4.92 12.41 -15.20
N LEU A 89 -3.87 12.53 -15.99
CA LEU A 89 -3.59 11.66 -17.13
C LEU A 89 -2.41 10.76 -16.79
N ILE A 90 -2.62 9.45 -16.79
CA ILE A 90 -1.59 8.44 -16.59
C ILE A 90 -1.28 7.81 -17.95
N GLU A 91 -0.09 8.06 -18.47
CA GLU A 91 0.41 7.46 -19.71
C GLU A 91 1.44 6.38 -19.38
N VAL A 92 1.18 5.15 -19.80
CA VAL A 92 2.07 4.00 -19.59
C VAL A 92 2.53 3.51 -20.96
N THR A 93 3.79 3.73 -21.29
CA THR A 93 4.41 3.21 -22.52
C THR A 93 5.26 2.01 -22.17
N ILE A 94 5.03 0.89 -22.86
CA ILE A 94 5.79 -0.36 -22.69
C ILE A 94 6.31 -0.79 -24.06
N GLU A 95 7.61 -0.71 -24.26
CA GLU A 95 8.27 -1.13 -25.50
C GLU A 95 8.50 -2.65 -25.54
N ASN A 96 9.13 -3.13 -26.61
CA ASN A 96 9.35 -4.56 -26.83
C ASN A 96 10.41 -5.15 -25.92
N LEU A 97 10.17 -6.38 -25.45
CA LEU A 97 11.14 -7.21 -24.76
C LEU A 97 12.33 -7.52 -25.67
N ARG A 98 13.53 -7.22 -25.15
CA ARG A 98 14.81 -7.55 -25.76
C ARG A 98 15.68 -8.31 -24.78
N LYS A 99 16.33 -9.38 -25.26
CA LYS A 99 17.43 -10.02 -24.54
C LYS A 99 18.70 -9.24 -24.85
N ILE A 100 19.35 -8.71 -23.83
CA ILE A 100 20.55 -7.88 -23.96
C ILE A 100 21.81 -8.75 -23.93
N SER A 101 21.91 -9.65 -22.96
CA SER A 101 23.09 -10.50 -22.80
C SER A 101 22.79 -11.79 -22.04
N GLU A 102 23.67 -12.78 -22.24
CA GLU A 102 23.85 -13.95 -21.39
C GLU A 102 25.31 -14.03 -21.01
N GLU A 103 25.59 -14.07 -19.72
CA GLU A 103 26.95 -14.04 -19.20
C GLU A 103 27.07 -14.88 -17.93
N VAL A 104 28.23 -15.48 -17.70
CA VAL A 104 28.55 -16.09 -16.40
C VAL A 104 29.29 -15.05 -15.57
N ARG A 105 28.67 -14.61 -14.48
CA ARG A 105 29.29 -13.71 -13.49
C ARG A 105 30.15 -14.53 -12.54
N THR A 106 31.34 -14.03 -12.23
CA THR A 106 32.23 -14.64 -11.23
C THR A 106 32.18 -13.82 -9.96
N GLN A 107 31.96 -14.46 -8.81
CA GLN A 107 32.02 -13.84 -7.50
C GLN A 107 32.93 -14.65 -6.58
N GLU A 108 33.55 -13.98 -5.61
CA GLU A 108 34.30 -14.65 -4.55
C GLU A 108 33.37 -14.87 -3.35
N SER A 109 33.31 -16.11 -2.88
CA SER A 109 32.55 -16.52 -1.71
C SER A 109 33.50 -17.07 -0.66
N THR A 110 33.49 -16.50 0.53
CA THR A 110 34.29 -16.96 1.66
C THR A 110 33.47 -17.96 2.46
N VAL A 111 33.92 -19.21 2.50
CA VAL A 111 33.27 -20.30 3.24
C VAL A 111 34.20 -20.78 4.34
N TYR A 112 33.66 -21.04 5.52
CA TYR A 112 34.41 -21.60 6.64
C TYR A 112 34.47 -23.12 6.50
N GLU A 113 35.65 -23.66 6.20
CA GLU A 113 35.87 -25.10 6.06
C GLU A 113 37.11 -25.52 6.85
N GLY A 114 36.97 -26.55 7.69
CA GLY A 114 38.11 -27.11 8.43
C GLY A 114 38.81 -26.15 9.39
N GLY A 115 38.08 -25.18 9.96
CA GLY A 115 38.65 -24.23 10.94
C GLY A 115 39.34 -23.00 10.35
N LYS A 116 39.22 -22.78 9.03
CA LYS A 116 39.78 -21.61 8.33
C LYS A 116 38.78 -21.05 7.32
N ASN A 117 38.89 -19.75 7.05
CA ASN A 117 38.19 -19.09 5.95
C ASN A 117 38.87 -19.45 4.62
N VAL A 118 38.11 -20.05 3.70
CA VAL A 118 38.56 -20.39 2.35
C VAL A 118 37.75 -19.58 1.35
N THR A 119 38.43 -18.77 0.54
CA THR A 119 37.80 -18.04 -0.56
C THR A 119 37.68 -18.94 -1.78
N LYS A 120 36.45 -19.19 -2.22
CA LYS A 120 36.12 -19.95 -3.42
C LYS A 120 35.51 -19.04 -4.47
N LYS A 121 35.80 -19.31 -5.75
CA LYS A 121 35.10 -18.66 -6.85
C LYS A 121 33.78 -19.38 -7.08
N ILE A 122 32.69 -18.63 -7.09
CA ILE A 122 31.37 -19.08 -7.51
C ILE A 122 31.01 -18.43 -8.85
N TYR A 123 30.32 -19.18 -9.69
CA TYR A 123 29.92 -18.80 -11.04
C TYR A 123 28.40 -18.75 -11.12
N ILE A 124 27.85 -17.61 -11.51
CA ILE A 124 26.41 -17.36 -11.58
C ILE A 124 26.04 -17.06 -13.03
N PRO A 125 25.33 -17.97 -13.72
CA PRO A 125 24.78 -17.66 -15.04
C PRO A 125 23.68 -16.61 -14.91
N ALA A 126 23.82 -15.53 -15.67
CA ALA A 126 22.95 -14.38 -15.64
C ALA A 126 22.45 -14.04 -17.05
N THR A 127 21.17 -13.73 -17.16
CA THR A 127 20.56 -13.21 -18.39
C THR A 127 20.03 -11.81 -18.13
N SER A 128 20.35 -10.88 -19.02
CA SER A 128 19.90 -9.50 -18.96
C SER A 128 18.80 -9.26 -19.98
N TYR A 129 17.67 -8.74 -19.53
CA TYR A 129 16.53 -8.39 -20.37
C TYR A 129 16.21 -6.90 -20.23
N ALA A 130 15.75 -6.28 -21.31
CA ALA A 130 15.27 -4.90 -21.33
C ALA A 130 13.86 -4.82 -21.91
N ILE A 131 13.01 -4.07 -21.22
CA ILE A 131 11.71 -3.56 -21.68
C ILE A 131 11.70 -2.08 -21.30
N PRO A 132 12.16 -1.19 -22.19
CA PRO A 132 12.06 0.24 -21.95
C PRO A 132 10.60 0.60 -21.72
N SER A 133 10.32 1.19 -20.56
CA SER A 133 8.98 1.64 -20.22
C SER A 133 9.00 3.00 -19.59
N THR A 134 7.97 3.78 -19.91
CA THR A 134 7.79 5.13 -19.39
C THR A 134 6.46 5.24 -18.69
N ILE A 135 6.47 5.71 -17.44
CA ILE A 135 5.27 6.11 -16.70
C ILE A 135 5.28 7.62 -16.61
N LYS A 136 4.25 8.26 -17.16
CA LYS A 136 4.09 9.71 -17.13
C LYS A 136 2.76 10.08 -16.53
N ILE A 137 2.77 10.93 -15.51
CA ILE A 137 1.57 11.40 -14.82
C ILE A 137 1.49 12.92 -14.99
N THR A 138 0.39 13.40 -15.57
CA THR A 138 0.24 14.81 -15.98
C THR A 138 -1.07 15.39 -15.45
N LYS A 139 -1.05 16.64 -14.96
CA LYS A 139 -2.27 17.41 -14.70
C LYS A 139 -2.87 17.86 -16.03
N ALA A 140 -4.09 17.44 -16.34
CA ALA A 140 -4.68 17.65 -17.66
C ALA A 140 -4.85 19.13 -18.03
N LEU A 141 -5.22 19.97 -17.05
CA LEU A 141 -5.49 21.40 -17.24
C LEU A 141 -4.21 22.22 -17.46
N THR A 142 -3.20 22.03 -16.60
CA THR A 142 -1.96 22.83 -16.64
C THR A 142 -0.87 22.22 -17.52
N LYS A 143 -1.04 20.96 -17.96
CA LYS A 143 -0.01 20.15 -18.64
C LYS A 143 1.26 19.94 -17.82
N GLU A 144 1.20 20.18 -16.52
CA GLU A 144 2.30 19.94 -15.59
C GLU A 144 2.55 18.43 -15.43
N VAL A 145 3.79 18.01 -15.68
CA VAL A 145 4.23 16.63 -15.49
C VAL A 145 4.66 16.43 -14.04
N ILE A 146 3.92 15.62 -13.31
CA ILE A 146 4.17 15.30 -11.90
C ILE A 146 5.19 14.16 -11.76
N VAL A 147 5.08 13.17 -12.65
CA VAL A 147 5.96 12.01 -12.71
C VAL A 147 6.36 11.77 -14.16
N ASN A 148 7.64 11.50 -14.38
CA ASN A 148 8.17 11.02 -15.64
C ASN A 148 9.29 10.03 -15.33
N SER A 149 8.93 8.75 -15.25
CA SER A 149 9.87 7.69 -14.89
C SER A 149 10.16 6.80 -16.06
N LYS A 150 11.42 6.37 -16.18
CA LYS A 150 11.90 5.45 -17.19
C LYS A 150 12.47 4.22 -16.50
N ILE A 151 11.96 3.05 -16.83
CA ILE A 151 12.35 1.78 -16.21
C ILE A 151 12.70 0.73 -17.27
N GLY A 152 13.48 -0.27 -16.86
CA GLY A 152 13.75 -1.47 -17.67
C GLY A 152 14.45 -1.24 -19.00
N GLY A 153 15.06 -0.06 -19.22
CA GLY A 153 15.75 0.28 -20.46
C GLY A 153 17.14 -0.33 -20.58
N ASP A 154 17.79 -0.12 -21.74
CA ASP A 154 19.07 -0.77 -22.08
C ASP A 154 20.24 -0.38 -21.16
N GLN A 155 20.19 0.82 -20.58
CA GLN A 155 21.19 1.30 -19.63
C GLN A 155 21.06 0.63 -18.26
N ASN A 156 19.86 0.16 -17.92
CA ASN A 156 19.54 -0.47 -16.63
C ASN A 156 18.69 -1.72 -16.87
N PRO A 157 19.26 -2.77 -17.51
CA PRO A 157 18.51 -3.97 -17.82
C PRO A 157 18.20 -4.75 -16.55
N VAL A 158 17.10 -5.50 -16.58
CA VAL A 158 16.74 -6.40 -15.51
C VAL A 158 17.57 -7.67 -15.64
N VAL A 159 18.47 -7.88 -14.68
CA VAL A 159 19.31 -9.07 -14.63
C VAL A 159 18.65 -10.16 -13.79
N ILE A 160 18.58 -11.36 -14.38
CA ILE A 160 18.13 -12.60 -13.73
C ILE A 160 19.31 -13.56 -13.65
N GLY A 161 19.78 -13.81 -12.43
CA GLY A 161 20.76 -14.86 -12.13
C GLY A 161 20.04 -16.17 -11.80
N SER A 162 20.69 -17.30 -12.07
CA SER A 162 20.18 -18.62 -11.68
C SER A 162 21.25 -19.43 -10.96
N GLY A 163 21.07 -19.69 -9.67
CA GLY A 163 21.93 -20.58 -8.87
C GLY A 163 23.41 -20.20 -8.80
N GLU A 164 24.14 -20.87 -7.92
CA GLU A 164 25.60 -20.74 -7.80
C GLU A 164 26.26 -22.05 -8.21
N PHE A 165 27.35 -21.96 -8.99
CA PHE A 165 28.09 -23.11 -9.48
C PHE A 165 29.57 -23.00 -9.13
N SER A 166 30.21 -24.16 -8.91
CA SER A 166 31.64 -24.23 -8.60
C SER A 166 32.55 -24.12 -9.82
N THR A 167 32.02 -24.29 -11.04
CA THR A 167 32.77 -24.18 -12.29
C THR A 167 32.04 -23.33 -13.32
N TYR A 168 32.82 -22.67 -14.18
CA TYR A 168 32.29 -21.86 -15.28
C TYR A 168 31.47 -22.69 -16.26
N ASP A 169 31.94 -23.88 -16.62
CA ASP A 169 31.26 -24.74 -17.60
C ASP A 169 29.90 -25.24 -17.09
N ALA A 170 29.80 -25.56 -15.80
CA ALA A 170 28.54 -25.97 -15.18
C ALA A 170 27.52 -24.81 -15.18
N ALA A 171 27.98 -23.59 -14.90
CA ALA A 171 27.16 -22.39 -15.01
C ALA A 171 26.72 -22.12 -16.46
N SER A 172 27.66 -22.17 -17.42
CA SER A 172 27.38 -21.91 -18.84
C SER A 172 26.41 -22.93 -19.45
N ALA A 173 26.50 -24.19 -19.03
CA ALA A 173 25.57 -25.24 -19.44
C ALA A 173 24.11 -24.89 -19.09
N GLN A 174 23.87 -24.08 -18.05
CA GLN A 174 22.51 -23.67 -17.67
C GLN A 174 21.84 -22.78 -18.72
N PHE A 175 22.55 -22.15 -19.65
CA PHE A 175 21.88 -21.39 -20.72
C PHE A 175 21.09 -22.30 -21.66
N LYS A 176 21.46 -23.57 -21.76
CA LYS A 176 20.74 -24.57 -22.55
C LYS A 176 19.56 -25.11 -21.73
N GLY A 177 18.34 -24.72 -22.10
CA GLY A 177 17.09 -25.33 -21.58
C GLY A 177 16.45 -24.66 -20.35
N SER A 178 16.94 -23.50 -19.88
CA SER A 178 16.29 -22.74 -18.80
C SER A 178 15.85 -21.32 -19.20
N SER A 179 15.76 -21.05 -20.52
CA SER A 179 15.26 -19.79 -21.07
C SER A 179 13.90 -19.40 -20.47
N ASP A 180 12.99 -20.36 -20.38
CA ASP A 180 11.60 -20.10 -20.00
C ASP A 180 11.51 -19.76 -18.52
N LYS A 181 12.22 -20.49 -17.66
CA LYS A 181 12.28 -20.17 -16.22
C LYS A 181 12.88 -18.79 -15.97
N ARG A 182 13.95 -18.42 -16.67
CA ARG A 182 14.54 -17.07 -16.55
C ARG A 182 13.60 -15.99 -17.08
N LEU A 183 12.86 -16.29 -18.14
CA LEU A 183 11.85 -15.37 -18.66
C LEU A 183 10.71 -15.18 -17.66
N GLU A 184 10.21 -16.24 -17.02
CA GLU A 184 9.18 -16.12 -15.97
C GLU A 184 9.68 -15.29 -14.78
N SER A 185 10.88 -15.57 -14.25
CA SER A 185 11.47 -14.75 -13.18
C SER A 185 11.67 -13.29 -13.61
N PHE A 186 12.00 -13.07 -14.88
CA PHE A 186 12.05 -11.72 -15.44
C PHE A 186 10.68 -11.04 -15.42
N LYS A 187 9.60 -11.72 -15.85
CA LYS A 187 8.24 -11.16 -15.87
C LYS A 187 7.81 -10.68 -14.49
N GLU A 188 8.03 -11.50 -13.46
CA GLU A 188 7.71 -11.15 -12.07
C GLU A 188 8.49 -9.92 -11.62
N LYS A 189 9.82 -9.93 -11.78
CA LYS A 189 10.69 -8.83 -11.35
C LYS A 189 10.37 -7.54 -12.10
N TYR A 190 10.14 -7.62 -13.40
CA TYR A 190 9.77 -6.49 -14.23
C TYR A 190 8.42 -5.89 -13.80
N PHE A 191 7.41 -6.73 -13.56
CA PHE A 191 6.10 -6.25 -13.09
C PHE A 191 6.22 -5.59 -11.71
N THR A 192 6.99 -6.16 -10.78
CA THR A 192 7.28 -5.53 -9.49
C THR A 192 7.98 -4.18 -9.64
N MET A 193 8.95 -4.06 -10.56
CA MET A 193 9.60 -2.77 -10.83
C MET A 193 8.60 -1.73 -11.37
N LEU A 194 7.74 -2.14 -12.32
CA LEU A 194 6.69 -1.27 -12.88
C LEU A 194 5.72 -0.77 -11.80
N THR A 195 5.26 -1.65 -10.90
CA THR A 195 4.31 -1.26 -9.85
C THR A 195 4.97 -0.45 -8.74
N ASN A 196 6.22 -0.75 -8.37
CA ASN A 196 6.94 0.01 -7.35
C ASN A 196 7.14 1.48 -7.75
N GLU A 197 7.38 1.74 -9.03
CA GLU A 197 7.51 3.10 -9.54
C GLU A 197 6.25 3.92 -9.31
N LEU A 198 5.08 3.31 -9.54
CA LEU A 198 3.80 3.95 -9.27
C LEU A 198 3.49 4.03 -7.77
N ASN A 199 3.89 3.04 -6.97
CA ASN A 199 3.64 3.05 -5.53
C ASN A 199 4.25 4.29 -4.85
N GLY A 200 5.41 4.78 -5.32
CA GLY A 200 5.98 6.05 -4.85
C GLY A 200 5.06 7.26 -5.08
N PHE A 201 4.35 7.28 -6.22
CA PHE A 201 3.31 8.29 -6.48
C PHE A 201 2.11 8.10 -5.53
N LYS A 202 1.59 6.88 -5.43
CA LYS A 202 0.43 6.57 -4.58
C LYS A 202 0.69 6.90 -3.11
N GLU A 203 1.85 6.59 -2.58
CA GLU A 203 2.21 6.94 -1.21
C GLU A 203 2.13 8.44 -0.90
N LYS A 204 2.31 9.29 -1.92
CA LYS A 204 2.27 10.73 -1.78
C LYS A 204 0.87 11.30 -2.01
N TYR A 205 0.12 10.74 -2.96
CA TYR A 205 -1.10 11.35 -3.50
C TYR A 205 -2.39 10.52 -3.37
N ASP A 206 -2.31 9.22 -3.09
CA ASP A 206 -3.50 8.37 -2.94
C ASP A 206 -4.10 8.46 -1.55
N PHE A 207 -5.40 8.19 -1.50
CA PHE A 207 -6.15 8.01 -0.28
C PHE A 207 -6.02 6.54 0.15
N THR A 208 -5.40 6.28 1.30
CA THR A 208 -5.19 4.92 1.77
C THR A 208 -6.23 4.54 2.83
N ILE A 209 -6.80 3.35 2.71
CA ILE A 209 -7.66 2.80 3.76
C ILE A 209 -6.75 2.20 4.83
N THR A 210 -6.75 2.79 6.02
CA THR A 210 -6.00 2.33 7.17
C THR A 210 -6.93 1.56 8.11
N LYS A 211 -6.48 0.40 8.59
CA LYS A 211 -7.14 -0.35 9.66
C LYS A 211 -6.33 -0.20 10.94
N GLU A 212 -6.98 0.21 12.01
CA GLU A 212 -6.36 0.38 13.32
C GLU A 212 -7.20 -0.30 14.39
N SER A 213 -6.54 -0.84 15.41
CA SER A 213 -7.17 -1.43 16.58
C SER A 213 -6.90 -0.55 17.79
N ASP A 214 -7.97 -0.04 18.39
CA ASP A 214 -7.93 0.78 19.60
C ASP A 214 -8.56 0.04 20.79
N ILE A 215 -8.32 0.55 22.00
CA ILE A 215 -8.89 0.03 23.23
C ILE A 215 -10.07 0.90 23.65
N PHE A 216 -11.23 0.26 23.84
CA PHE A 216 -12.36 0.82 24.55
C PHE A 216 -12.41 0.26 25.96
N TRP A 217 -12.75 1.11 26.91
CA TRP A 217 -12.96 0.73 28.30
C TRP A 217 -14.45 0.66 28.60
N HIS A 218 -14.91 -0.46 29.13
CA HIS A 218 -16.27 -0.63 29.64
C HIS A 218 -16.26 -0.57 31.16
N VAL A 219 -17.35 -0.05 31.74
CA VAL A 219 -17.54 -0.08 33.19
C VAL A 219 -18.11 -1.43 33.60
N ASP A 220 -17.54 -2.07 34.62
CA ASP A 220 -18.10 -3.31 35.19
C ASP A 220 -19.46 -3.05 35.85
N LEU A 221 -20.53 -3.42 35.15
CA LEU A 221 -21.92 -3.24 35.60
C LEU A 221 -22.27 -4.07 36.84
N LYS A 222 -21.48 -5.08 37.21
CA LYS A 222 -21.72 -5.81 38.47
C LYS A 222 -21.40 -4.95 39.68
N LYS A 223 -20.44 -4.03 39.56
CA LYS A 223 -20.00 -3.15 40.65
C LYS A 223 -20.61 -1.76 40.55
N SER A 224 -20.94 -1.32 39.34
CA SER A 224 -21.42 0.03 39.06
C SER A 224 -22.62 0.00 38.08
N PRO A 225 -23.77 -0.57 38.51
CA PRO A 225 -24.97 -0.71 37.68
C PRO A 225 -25.56 0.62 37.22
N GLU A 226 -25.28 1.72 37.92
CA GLU A 226 -25.65 3.09 37.55
C GLU A 226 -25.06 3.55 36.20
N PHE A 227 -24.02 2.86 35.69
CA PHE A 227 -23.43 3.12 34.38
C PHE A 227 -24.00 2.25 33.26
N ALA A 228 -25.12 1.54 33.49
CA ALA A 228 -25.77 0.73 32.45
C ALA A 228 -26.10 1.53 31.18
N GLU A 229 -26.62 2.75 31.34
CA GLU A 229 -26.92 3.64 30.21
C GLU A 229 -25.65 4.08 29.48
N PHE A 230 -24.55 4.33 30.20
CA PHE A 230 -23.26 4.65 29.59
C PHE A 230 -22.76 3.50 28.70
N ASN A 231 -22.79 2.26 29.20
CA ASN A 231 -22.39 1.09 28.42
C ASN A 231 -23.31 0.84 27.21
N GLU A 232 -24.61 1.12 27.33
CA GLU A 232 -25.57 1.05 26.21
C GLU A 232 -25.19 2.05 25.11
N LYS A 233 -24.94 3.33 25.46
CA LYS A 233 -24.54 4.36 24.50
C LYS A 233 -23.18 4.07 23.87
N LEU A 234 -22.24 3.52 24.64
CA LEU A 234 -20.93 3.09 24.17
C LEU A 234 -21.05 1.95 23.15
N THR A 235 -21.89 0.97 23.44
CA THR A 235 -22.16 -0.17 22.54
C THR A 235 -22.81 0.29 21.24
N ALA A 236 -23.80 1.19 21.31
CA ALA A 236 -24.41 1.78 20.12
C ALA A 236 -23.40 2.55 19.25
N ALA A 237 -22.49 3.31 19.87
CA ALA A 237 -21.41 3.97 19.13
C ALA A 237 -20.46 2.97 18.45
N LYS A 238 -20.08 1.89 19.16
CA LYS A 238 -19.26 0.81 18.59
C LYS A 238 -19.91 0.18 17.37
N GLU A 239 -21.20 -0.13 17.43
CA GLU A 239 -21.92 -0.70 16.29
C GLU A 239 -21.95 0.25 15.09
N ILE A 240 -22.15 1.55 15.32
CA ILE A 240 -22.11 2.56 14.26
C ILE A 240 -20.73 2.57 13.58
N PHE A 241 -19.66 2.59 14.36
CA PHE A 241 -18.33 2.61 13.78
C PHE A 241 -17.89 1.26 13.18
N ALA A 242 -18.33 0.13 13.72
CA ALA A 242 -18.06 -1.20 13.16
C ALA A 242 -18.71 -1.40 11.79
N ASN A 243 -19.87 -0.77 11.57
CA ASN A 243 -20.59 -0.81 10.30
C ASN A 243 -20.13 0.25 9.29
N GLN A 244 -19.31 1.22 9.70
CA GLN A 244 -18.80 2.27 8.82
C GLN A 244 -17.71 1.71 7.90
N LYS A 245 -17.92 1.82 6.58
CA LYS A 245 -16.86 1.55 5.61
C LYS A 245 -16.06 2.82 5.36
N ALA A 246 -14.80 2.65 4.97
CA ALA A 246 -13.91 3.76 4.64
C ALA A 246 -14.46 4.62 3.47
N SER A 247 -15.25 4.04 2.58
CA SER A 247 -15.87 4.73 1.44
C SER A 247 -17.17 5.48 1.79
N ASP A 248 -17.73 5.29 2.98
CA ASP A 248 -19.04 5.82 3.33
C ASP A 248 -18.94 7.32 3.70
N ASP A 249 -19.99 8.09 3.38
CA ASP A 249 -20.06 9.51 3.76
C ASP A 249 -20.08 9.67 5.29
N VAL A 250 -19.12 10.43 5.81
CA VAL A 250 -18.98 10.75 7.24
C VAL A 250 -20.21 11.49 7.80
N LYS A 251 -20.99 12.17 6.95
CA LYS A 251 -22.20 12.88 7.37
C LYS A 251 -23.23 11.92 8.01
N SER A 252 -23.48 10.77 7.37
CA SER A 252 -24.41 9.76 7.87
C SER A 252 -23.97 9.20 9.23
N THR A 253 -22.67 8.94 9.39
CA THR A 253 -22.09 8.48 10.66
C THR A 253 -22.25 9.51 11.77
N ARG A 254 -22.03 10.79 11.47
CA ARG A 254 -22.19 11.88 12.44
C ARG A 254 -23.64 12.01 12.91
N GLU A 255 -24.59 11.90 12.00
CA GLU A 255 -26.02 11.94 12.33
C GLU A 255 -26.39 10.78 13.27
N LYS A 256 -25.90 9.56 12.99
CA LYS A 256 -26.13 8.39 13.85
C LYS A 256 -25.46 8.50 15.22
N LEU A 257 -24.28 9.13 15.30
CA LEU A 257 -23.55 9.33 16.56
C LEU A 257 -24.07 10.51 17.39
N ALA A 258 -24.85 11.42 16.80
CA ALA A 258 -25.29 12.64 17.47
C ALA A 258 -25.98 12.38 18.83
N PRO A 259 -26.88 11.38 18.97
CA PRO A 259 -27.51 11.08 20.26
C PRO A 259 -26.52 10.62 21.34
N THR A 260 -25.56 9.75 20.99
CA THR A 260 -24.52 9.30 21.93
C THR A 260 -23.60 10.46 22.33
N MET A 261 -23.20 11.30 21.37
CA MET A 261 -22.37 12.48 21.65
C MET A 261 -23.10 13.50 22.52
N GLN A 262 -24.41 13.66 22.33
CA GLN A 262 -25.24 14.53 23.16
C GLN A 262 -25.31 13.99 24.59
N TYR A 263 -25.60 12.69 24.77
CA TYR A 263 -25.60 12.05 26.09
C TYR A 263 -24.27 12.25 26.82
N LEU A 264 -23.14 11.99 26.14
CA LEU A 264 -21.82 12.16 26.72
C LEU A 264 -21.55 13.61 27.12
N ARG A 265 -22.01 14.60 26.34
CA ARG A 265 -21.87 16.03 26.69
C ARG A 265 -22.73 16.43 27.89
N GLU A 266 -23.97 15.99 27.94
CA GLU A 266 -24.93 16.35 29.00
C GLU A 266 -24.60 15.70 30.35
N ASN A 267 -23.85 14.60 30.32
CA ASN A 267 -23.44 13.86 31.51
C ASN A 267 -21.93 13.99 31.82
N ALA A 268 -21.15 14.66 30.96
CA ALA A 268 -19.73 14.93 31.19
C ALA A 268 -19.47 15.74 32.47
N ASP A 269 -20.39 16.64 32.83
CA ASP A 269 -20.27 17.54 33.99
C ASP A 269 -21.05 17.04 35.23
N LYS A 270 -21.80 15.94 35.09
CA LYS A 270 -22.66 15.39 36.17
C LYS A 270 -21.99 14.26 36.96
N GLN A 271 -20.78 13.85 36.58
CA GLN A 271 -20.03 12.75 37.18
C GLN A 271 -18.71 13.23 37.78
#